data_AF-A0A7L4RKX1-F1
#
_entry.id   AF-A0A7L4RKX1-F1
#
_cell.length_a   1.000
_cell.length_b   1.000
_cell.length_c   1.000
_cell.angle_alpha   90.00
_cell.angle_beta   90.00
_cell.angle_gamma   90.00
#
_symmetry.space_group_name_H-M   'P 1'
#
loop_
_entity.id
_entity.type
_entity.pdbx_description
1 polymer ?
#
loop_
_entity_poly.entity_id
_entity_poly.type
_entity_poly.pdbx_seq_one_letter_code
_entity_poly.pdbx_strand_id
1 'polypeptide(L)' 'MADFDIASYVSRIEANRSVKDALMQSLKTRRPPYRISVTDLLNLKQAYFKRKYPEITPSLEK' A
#
# COMPACT_ATOMS: atom_id res chain seq x y z
N MET A 1 11.53 13.84 -10.67
CA MET A 1 11.68 13.09 -9.40
C MET A 1 12.17 11.71 -9.78
N ALA A 2 13.35 11.31 -9.34
CA ALA A 2 13.90 10.00 -9.67
C ALA A 2 13.02 8.91 -9.04
N ASP A 3 12.53 7.97 -9.84
CA ASP A 3 11.80 6.80 -9.34
C ASP A 3 12.74 5.99 -8.44
N PHE A 4 12.51 6.09 -7.13
CA PHE A 4 13.25 5.34 -6.15
C PHE A 4 12.71 3.91 -6.09
N ASP A 5 13.34 3.02 -6.85
CA ASP A 5 12.98 1.60 -6.87
C ASP A 5 13.71 0.80 -5.79
N ILE A 6 13.01 0.60 -4.67
CA ILE A 6 13.48 -0.20 -3.53
C ILE A 6 13.68 -1.68 -3.91
N ALA A 7 12.96 -2.19 -4.90
CA ALA A 7 13.05 -3.60 -5.28
C ALA A 7 14.45 -3.95 -5.81
N SER A 8 15.05 -3.06 -6.59
CA SER A 8 16.43 -3.21 -7.09
C SER A 8 17.46 -3.39 -5.97
N TYR A 9 17.32 -2.67 -4.85
CA TYR A 9 18.21 -2.75 -3.69
C TYR A 9 17.99 -4.01 -2.86
N VAL A 10 16.72 -4.34 -2.59
CA VAL A 10 16.37 -5.52 -1.78
C VAL A 10 16.67 -6.82 -2.52
N SER A 11 16.61 -6.83 -3.85
CA SER A 11 16.93 -8.00 -4.67
C SER A 11 18.37 -8.52 -4.47
N ARG A 12 19.29 -7.60 -4.15
CA ARG A 12 20.73 -7.85 -3.93
C ARG A 12 21.07 -8.23 -2.49
N ILE A 13 20.11 -8.16 -1.57
CA ILE A 13 20.32 -8.60 -0.20
C ILE A 13 20.31 -10.13 -0.20
N GLU A 14 21.47 -10.74 0.03
CA GLU A 14 21.61 -12.18 0.29
C GLU A 14 21.08 -12.49 1.69
N ALA A 15 19.76 -12.64 1.78
CA ALA A 15 19.07 -13.15 2.97
C ALA A 15 18.55 -14.56 2.69
N ASN A 16 18.25 -15.32 3.75
CA ASN A 16 17.51 -16.58 3.65
C ASN A 16 16.31 -16.43 2.69
N ARG A 17 16.14 -17.36 1.74
CA ARG A 17 15.12 -17.30 0.68
C ARG A 17 13.72 -16.95 1.22
N SER A 18 13.35 -17.52 2.37
CA SER A 18 12.08 -17.23 3.05
C SER A 18 11.92 -15.76 3.47
N VAL A 19 12.99 -15.11 3.93
CA VAL A 19 12.97 -13.69 4.33
C VAL A 19 12.86 -12.80 3.09
N LYS A 20 13.57 -13.16 2.02
CA LYS A 20 13.48 -12.46 0.73
C LYS A 20 12.06 -12.54 0.15
N ASP A 21 11.44 -13.71 0.19
CA ASP A 21 10.08 -13.91 -0.34
C ASP A 21 9.04 -13.12 0.48
N ALA A 22 9.15 -13.13 1.81
CA ALA A 22 8.28 -12.34 2.70
C ALA A 22 8.42 -10.82 2.44
N LEU A 23 9.65 -10.32 2.27
CA LEU A 23 9.91 -8.92 1.95
C LEU A 23 9.36 -8.55 0.57
N MET A 24 9.60 -9.38 -0.45
CA MET A 24 9.07 -9.16 -1.79
C MET A 24 7.53 -9.18 -1.82
N GLN A 25 6.89 -10.04 -1.02
CA GLN A 25 5.45 -10.07 -0.88
C GLN A 25 4.92 -8.79 -0.20
N SER A 26 5.59 -8.31 0.84
CA SER A 26 5.24 -7.06 1.54
C SER A 26 5.43 -5.80 0.67
N LEU A 27 6.41 -5.82 -0.25
CA LEU A 27 6.61 -4.75 -1.22
C LEU A 27 5.55 -4.77 -2.34
N LYS A 28 5.06 -5.96 -2.72
CA LYS A 28 3.98 -6.13 -3.69
C LYS A 28 2.61 -5.76 -3.12
N THR A 29 2.37 -5.96 -1.82
CA THR A 29 1.12 -5.52 -1.18
C THR A 29 1.03 -4.00 -1.28
N ARG A 30 0.05 -3.55 -2.06
CA ARG A 30 -0.14 -2.16 -2.48
C ARG A 30 -0.04 -1.21 -1.29
N ARG A 31 0.89 -0.26 -1.35
CA ARG A 31 0.82 0.93 -0.50
C ARG A 31 -0.49 1.68 -0.83
N PRO A 32 -1.22 2.17 0.18
CA PRO A 32 -2.37 3.02 -0.09
C PRO A 32 -1.92 4.23 -0.92
N PRO A 33 -2.72 4.66 -1.91
CA PRO A 33 -2.35 5.73 -2.82
C PRO A 33 -2.02 7.00 -2.03
N TYR A 34 -0.89 7.63 -2.37
CA TYR A 34 -0.44 8.91 -1.77
C TYR A 34 -1.29 10.12 -2.20
N ARG A 35 -2.28 9.92 -3.07
CA ARG A 35 -3.18 10.99 -3.54
C ARG A 35 -4.33 11.18 -2.56
N ILE A 36 -4.44 12.39 -2.01
CA ILE A 36 -5.59 12.85 -1.23
C ILE A 36 -6.51 13.61 -2.18
N SER A 37 -7.75 13.14 -2.36
CA SER A 37 -8.77 13.89 -3.11
C SER A 37 -9.39 14.96 -2.21
N VAL A 38 -10.01 15.98 -2.82
CA VAL A 38 -10.79 16.97 -2.07
C VAL A 38 -11.94 16.31 -1.30
N THR A 39 -12.52 15.22 -1.85
CA THR A 39 -13.57 14.44 -1.19
C THR A 39 -13.08 13.71 0.06
N ASP A 40 -11.80 13.33 0.13
CA ASP A 40 -11.21 12.71 1.34
C ASP A 40 -11.17 13.70 2.51
N LEU A 41 -11.10 15.01 2.24
CA LEU A 41 -11.08 16.07 3.26
C LEU A 41 -12.46 16.30 3.89
N LEU A 42 -13.53 16.03 3.15
CA LEU A 42 -14.90 16.17 3.65
C LEU A 42 -15.26 15.09 4.68
N ASN A 43 -14.65 13.90 4.58
CA ASN A 43 -14.92 12.79 5.49
C ASN A 43 -13.64 11.99 5.82
N LEU A 44 -12.84 12.56 6.73
CA LEU A 44 -11.55 12.01 7.15
C LEU A 44 -11.62 10.56 7.65
N LYS A 45 -12.68 10.23 8.40
CA LYS A 45 -12.88 8.88 8.94
C LYS A 45 -13.06 7.88 7.81
N GLN A 46 -13.98 8.15 6.89
CA GLN A 46 -14.24 7.26 5.75
C GLN A 46 -13.00 7.12 4.84
N ALA A 47 -12.30 8.22 4.58
CA ALA A 47 -11.06 8.22 3.78
C ALA A 47 -9.96 7.37 4.44
N TYR A 48 -9.79 7.48 5.76
CA TYR A 48 -8.85 6.66 6.52
C TYR A 48 -9.17 5.16 6.40
N PHE A 49 -10.43 4.77 6.64
CA PHE A 49 -10.83 3.36 6.59
C PHE A 49 -10.70 2.78 5.17
N LYS A 50 -11.03 3.55 4.12
CA LYS A 50 -10.82 3.13 2.72
C LYS A 50 -9.34 2.87 2.39
N ARG A 51 -8.42 3.66 2.97
CA ARG A 51 -6.97 3.47 2.77
C ARG A 51 -6.40 2.30 3.56
N LYS A 52 -6.87 2.12 4.80
CA LYS A 52 -6.37 1.08 5.70
C LYS A 52 -6.91 -0.31 5.34
N TYR A 53 -8.15 -0.38 4.84
CA TYR A 53 -8.83 -1.63 4.53
C TYR A 53 -9.49 -1.57 3.14
N PRO A 54 -8.69 -1.56 2.06
CA PRO A 54 -9.22 -1.54 0.69
C PRO A 54 -9.99 -2.82 0.33
N GLU A 55 -9.75 -3.91 1.06
CA GLU A 55 -10.47 -5.19 0.96
C GLU A 55 -11.96 -5.05 1.32
N ILE A 56 -12.29 -4.09 2.19
CA ILE A 56 -13.64 -3.88 2.69
C ILE A 56 -14.34 -2.93 1.70
N THR A 57 -15.09 -3.52 0.76
CA THR A 57 -16.02 -2.74 -0.05
C THR A 57 -17.13 -2.22 0.87
N PRO A 58 -17.29 -0.88 1.03
CA PRO A 58 -18.39 -0.37 1.83
C PRO A 58 -19.68 -0.84 1.17
N SER A 59 -20.55 -1.54 1.91
CA SER A 59 -21.84 -1.95 1.38
C SER A 59 -22.60 -0.68 0.99
N LEU A 60 -23.08 -0.65 -0.26
CA LEU A 60 -24.04 0.34 -0.72
C LEU A 60 -25.41 -0.04 -0.14
N GLU A 61 -25.57 0.04 1.18
CA GLU A 61 -26.90 0.03 1.77
C GLU A 61 -27.42 1.47 1.79
N LYS A 62 -28.59 1.63 1.16
CA LYS A 62 -29.33 2.86 0.89
C LYS A 62 -29.72 3.62 2.15
#